data_AF-A0A968DIF5-F1
#
_entry.id   AF-A0A968DIF5-F1
#
_cell.length_a   1.000
_cell.length_b   1.000
_cell.length_c   1.000
_cell.angle_alpha   90.00
_cell.angle_beta   90.00
_cell.angle_gamma   90.00
#
_symmetry.space_group_name_H-M   'P 1'
#
loop_
_entity.id
_entity.type
_entity.pdbx_description
1 polymer ?
#
loop_
_entity_poly.entity_id
_entity_poly.type
_entity_poly.pdbx_seq_one_letter_code
_entity_poly.pdbx_strand_id
1 'polypeptide(L)'
;MPMHQVYVIWTNQLVRDSLRQLLDHIDITWVGASSDFSFAIEEISRLHPDTILIEEGVDETTTTAFMEIVEKFQWNLRVIGVSLDDNQLSIYQHAHQTVGQPEDLIRLIIQ
;
A
#
# COMPACT_ATOMS: atom_id res chain seq x y z
N MET A 1 -8.10 -19.64 -2.97
CA MET A 1 -8.37 -18.37 -3.69
C MET A 1 -7.66 -17.30 -2.90
N PRO A 2 -6.94 -16.37 -3.54
CA PRO A 2 -6.28 -15.29 -2.82
C PRO A 2 -7.34 -14.51 -2.03
N MET A 3 -7.04 -14.23 -0.77
CA MET A 3 -8.00 -13.67 0.18
C MET A 3 -7.92 -12.15 0.27
N HIS A 4 -6.80 -11.56 -0.15
CA HIS A 4 -6.54 -10.13 -0.02
C HIS A 4 -6.25 -9.48 -1.37
N GLN A 5 -6.91 -8.36 -1.65
CA GLN A 5 -6.81 -7.58 -2.88
C GLN A 5 -6.05 -6.29 -2.61
N VAL A 6 -4.80 -6.26 -3.07
CA VAL A 6 -3.86 -5.17 -2.81
C VAL A 6 -3.75 -4.25 -4.03
N TYR A 7 -3.93 -2.96 -3.79
CA TYR A 7 -3.63 -1.91 -4.75
C TYR A 7 -2.41 -1.10 -4.30
N VAL A 8 -1.55 -0.68 -5.23
CA VAL A 8 -0.28 0.01 -4.89
C VAL A 8 -0.21 1.40 -5.53
N ILE A 9 -0.02 2.43 -4.71
CA ILE A 9 0.31 3.79 -5.12
C ILE A 9 1.81 4.00 -4.87
N TRP A 10 2.54 4.43 -5.89
CA TRP A 10 4.00 4.57 -5.82
C TRP A 10 4.46 5.84 -6.54
N THR A 11 5.61 6.38 -6.16
CA THR A 11 6.29 7.47 -6.86
C THR A 11 7.64 6.99 -7.44
N ASN A 12 8.32 6.09 -6.73
CA ASN A 12 9.57 5.46 -7.14
C ASN A 12 9.32 4.07 -7.77
N GLN A 13 9.80 3.89 -8.99
CA GLN A 13 9.66 2.63 -9.71
C GLN A 13 10.33 1.45 -8.98
N LEU A 14 11.42 1.70 -8.23
CA LEU A 14 12.09 0.66 -7.45
C LEU A 14 11.19 0.14 -6.32
N VAL A 15 10.42 1.01 -5.66
CA VAL A 15 9.44 0.61 -4.63
C VAL A 15 8.40 -0.32 -5.25
N ARG A 16 7.82 0.06 -6.38
CA ARG A 16 6.84 -0.77 -7.11
C ARG A 16 7.39 -2.15 -7.43
N ASP A 17 8.59 -2.22 -7.99
CA ASP A 17 9.18 -3.49 -8.42
C ASP A 17 9.55 -4.38 -7.22
N SER A 18 10.00 -3.77 -6.11
CA SER A 18 10.29 -4.45 -4.86
C SER A 18 9.03 -5.02 -4.21
N LEU A 19 7.96 -4.21 -4.12
CA LEU A 19 6.66 -4.66 -3.65
C LEU A 19 6.10 -5.77 -4.54
N ARG A 20 6.28 -5.68 -5.87
CA ARG A 20 5.76 -6.70 -6.80
C ARG A 20 6.36 -8.07 -6.51
N GLN A 21 7.66 -8.12 -6.25
CA GLN A 21 8.34 -9.37 -5.89
C GLN A 21 7.93 -9.85 -4.49
N LEU A 22 7.80 -8.92 -3.54
CA LEU A 22 7.45 -9.25 -2.16
C LEU A 22 6.02 -9.78 -2.02
N LEU A 23 5.08 -9.23 -2.79
CA LEU A 23 3.67 -9.58 -2.76
C LEU A 23 3.32 -10.75 -3.68
N ASP A 24 4.30 -11.42 -4.29
CA ASP A 24 4.10 -12.66 -5.04
C ASP A 24 3.80 -13.82 -4.08
N HIS A 25 2.63 -13.76 -3.45
CA HIS A 25 2.18 -14.68 -2.41
C HIS A 25 0.78 -15.21 -2.74
N ILE A 26 0.52 -16.49 -2.44
CA ILE A 26 -0.71 -17.20 -2.84
C ILE A 26 -2.01 -16.59 -2.29
N ASP A 27 -1.92 -15.88 -1.17
CA ASP A 27 -3.05 -15.25 -0.48
C ASP A 27 -3.28 -13.80 -0.90
N ILE A 28 -2.39 -13.22 -1.72
CA ILE A 28 -2.40 -11.82 -2.12
C ILE A 28 -2.65 -11.73 -3.63
N THR A 29 -3.64 -10.94 -4.02
CA THR A 29 -3.85 -10.53 -5.40
C THR A 29 -3.43 -9.08 -5.56
N TRP A 30 -2.43 -8.85 -6.41
CA TRP A 30 -2.13 -7.50 -6.87
C TRP A 30 -3.18 -7.07 -7.91
N VAL A 31 -4.18 -6.28 -7.49
CA VAL A 31 -5.31 -5.90 -8.36
C VAL A 31 -5.03 -4.68 -9.24
N GLY A 32 -4.10 -3.82 -8.84
CA GLY A 32 -3.75 -2.62 -9.62
C GLY A 32 -2.59 -1.84 -9.03
N ALA A 33 -2.04 -0.92 -9.80
CA ALA A 33 -1.04 0.02 -9.32
C ALA A 33 -0.95 1.27 -10.19
N SER A 34 -0.71 2.42 -9.57
CA SER A 34 -0.57 3.70 -10.28
C SER A 34 0.45 4.59 -9.59
N SER A 35 1.15 5.42 -10.38
CA SER A 35 1.94 6.55 -9.90
C SER A 35 1.22 7.89 -9.97
N ASP A 36 0.04 7.91 -10.59
CA ASP A 36 -0.86 9.06 -10.62
C ASP A 36 -1.94 8.85 -9.54
N PHE A 37 -1.96 9.74 -8.56
CA PHE A 37 -2.90 9.66 -7.44
C PHE A 37 -4.36 9.86 -7.87
N SER A 38 -4.63 10.80 -8.78
CA SER A 38 -5.99 11.02 -9.28
C SER A 38 -6.51 9.79 -10.02
N PHE A 39 -5.68 9.18 -10.86
CA PHE A 39 -6.02 7.93 -11.53
C PHE A 39 -6.18 6.76 -10.52
N ALA A 40 -5.32 6.70 -9.50
CA ALA A 40 -5.39 5.67 -8.47
C ALA A 40 -6.75 5.68 -7.75
N ILE A 41 -7.27 6.85 -7.42
CA ILE A 41 -8.56 7.00 -6.77
C ILE A 41 -9.71 6.45 -7.63
N GLU A 42 -9.68 6.69 -8.95
CA GLU A 42 -10.68 6.13 -9.87
C GLU A 42 -10.59 4.61 -9.95
N GLU A 43 -9.38 4.06 -10.00
CA GLU A 43 -9.17 2.60 -10.02
C GLU A 43 -9.57 1.93 -8.71
N ILE A 44 -9.19 2.50 -7.56
CA ILE A 44 -9.55 1.99 -6.23
C ILE A 44 -11.07 1.94 -6.07
N SER A 45 -11.77 2.98 -6.53
CA SER A 45 -13.24 3.05 -6.52
C SER A 45 -13.88 1.91 -7.34
N ARG A 46 -13.24 1.49 -8.42
CA ARG A 46 -13.73 0.46 -9.35
C ARG A 46 -13.36 -0.96 -8.91
N LEU A 47 -12.17 -1.13 -8.37
CA LEU A 47 -11.58 -2.43 -8.05
C LEU A 47 -11.91 -2.90 -6.63
N HIS A 48 -12.31 -1.98 -5.74
CA HIS A 48 -12.63 -2.26 -4.33
C HIS A 48 -11.57 -3.14 -3.62
N PRO A 49 -10.29 -2.74 -3.62
CA PRO A 49 -9.27 -3.44 -2.85
C PRO A 49 -9.59 -3.39 -1.36
N ASP A 50 -9.22 -4.42 -0.63
CA ASP A 50 -9.25 -4.42 0.84
C ASP A 50 -8.00 -3.77 1.44
N THR A 51 -6.91 -3.67 0.66
CA THR A 51 -5.64 -3.09 1.11
C THR A 51 -5.06 -2.15 0.06
N ILE A 52 -4.62 -0.96 0.50
CA ILE A 52 -3.86 -0.01 -0.31
C ILE A 52 -2.48 0.18 0.32
N LEU A 53 -1.44 -0.04 -0.47
CA LEU A 53 -0.07 0.36 -0.13
C LEU A 53 0.21 1.71 -0.77
N ILE A 54 0.75 2.66 -0.01
CA ILE A 54 1.12 3.99 -0.49
C ILE A 54 2.59 4.21 -0.21
N GLU A 55 3.39 4.50 -1.23
CA GLU A 55 4.75 4.93 -1.02
C GLU A 55 4.80 6.27 -0.25
N GLU A 56 5.46 6.25 0.90
CA GLU A 56 5.81 7.45 1.66
C GLU A 56 6.99 8.16 1.01
N GLY A 57 6.70 9.36 0.50
CA GLY A 57 7.71 10.37 0.19
C GLY A 57 8.21 11.07 1.46
N VAL A 58 9.28 11.86 1.30
CA VAL A 58 9.90 12.66 2.39
C VAL A 58 9.02 13.86 2.79
N ASP A 59 7.93 14.08 2.08
CA ASP A 59 7.09 15.27 2.09
C ASP A 59 5.67 15.01 2.64
N GLU A 60 5.07 16.06 3.23
CA GLU A 60 3.72 16.08 3.85
C GLU A 60 2.56 15.65 2.91
N THR A 61 2.87 15.51 1.62
CA THR A 61 1.96 15.09 0.55
C THR A 61 1.42 13.67 0.79
N THR A 62 2.25 12.76 1.33
CA THR A 62 1.80 11.37 1.58
C THR A 62 0.77 11.29 2.71
N THR A 63 0.97 12.04 3.79
CA THR A 63 0.02 12.08 4.92
C THR A 63 -1.34 12.61 4.48
N THR A 64 -1.34 13.61 3.60
CA THR A 64 -2.58 14.18 3.04
C THR A 64 -3.29 13.16 2.14
N ALA A 65 -2.54 12.46 1.28
CA ALA A 65 -3.06 11.40 0.42
C ALA A 65 -3.66 10.22 1.22
N PHE A 66 -3.02 9.86 2.34
CA PHE A 66 -3.50 8.83 3.25
C PHE A 66 -4.86 9.21 3.87
N MET A 67 -4.98 10.44 4.39
CA MET A 67 -6.26 10.91 4.95
C MET A 67 -7.35 11.00 3.88
N GLU A 68 -7.03 11.48 2.68
CA GLU A 68 -8.01 11.56 1.59
C GLU A 68 -8.59 10.18 1.24
N ILE A 69 -7.76 9.14 1.16
CA ILE A 69 -8.20 7.78 0.87
C ILE A 69 -9.10 7.23 2.00
N VAL A 70 -8.71 7.41 3.26
CA VAL A 70 -9.48 6.92 4.41
C VAL A 70 -10.83 7.65 4.54
N GLU A 71 -10.88 8.94 4.26
CA GLU A 71 -12.13 9.72 4.30
C GLU A 71 -13.05 9.39 3.12
N LYS A 72 -12.49 9.10 1.94
CA LYS A 72 -13.25 8.89 0.70
C LYS A 72 -13.89 7.52 0.61
N PHE A 73 -13.26 6.48 1.16
CA PHE A 73 -13.72 5.10 1.04
C PHE A 73 -14.26 4.56 2.37
N GLN A 74 -15.54 4.17 2.39
CA GLN A 74 -16.24 3.75 3.62
C GLN A 74 -16.36 2.22 3.79
N TRP A 75 -15.67 1.43 2.98
CA TRP A 75 -15.60 -0.03 3.19
C TRP A 75 -14.47 -0.39 4.15
N ASN A 76 -14.37 -1.67 4.51
CA ASN A 76 -13.29 -2.17 5.36
C ASN A 76 -11.96 -2.14 4.59
N LEU A 77 -11.34 -0.96 4.56
CA LEU A 77 -10.14 -0.64 3.79
C LEU A 77 -8.95 -0.47 4.72
N ARG A 78 -7.88 -1.22 4.47
CA ARG A 78 -6.60 -1.07 5.15
C ARG A 78 -5.68 -0.21 4.30
N VAL A 79 -5.19 0.89 4.84
CA VAL A 79 -4.18 1.74 4.18
C VAL A 79 -2.87 1.60 4.92
N ILE A 80 -1.80 1.35 4.18
CA ILE A 80 -0.47 1.04 4.69
C ILE A 80 0.55 1.95 3.98
N GLY A 81 1.23 2.81 4.73
CA GLY A 81 2.36 3.58 4.23
C GLY A 81 3.60 2.69 4.10
N VAL A 82 4.35 2.82 3.01
CA VAL A 82 5.60 2.09 2.78
C VAL A 82 6.71 3.03 2.34
N SER A 83 7.86 3.02 3.01
CA SER A 83 9.04 3.75 2.54
C SER A 83 10.21 2.80 2.31
N LEU A 84 11.05 3.11 1.33
CA LEU A 84 12.38 2.53 1.22
C LEU A 84 13.38 3.52 1.82
N ASP A 85 13.75 3.30 3.07
CA ASP A 85 14.83 4.04 3.74
C ASP A 85 15.96 3.07 4.08
N ASP A 86 17.19 3.40 3.71
CA ASP A 86 18.38 2.55 3.94
C ASP A 86 18.22 1.07 3.48
N ASN A 87 17.53 0.83 2.36
CA ASN A 87 17.15 -0.51 1.85
C ASN A 87 16.26 -1.34 2.80
N GLN A 88 15.63 -0.69 3.78
CA GLN A 88 14.63 -1.29 4.66
C GLN A 88 13.25 -0.79 4.25
N LEU A 89 12.30 -1.71 4.21
CA LEU A 89 10.90 -1.37 4.04
C LEU A 89 10.36 -0.95 5.41
N SER A 90 10.01 0.32 5.57
CA SER A 90 9.30 0.78 6.76
C SER A 90 7.81 0.83 6.49
N ILE A 91 7.00 0.36 7.44
CA ILE A 91 5.55 0.26 7.28
C ILE A 91 4.83 1.08 8.34
N TYR A 92 3.83 1.87 7.93
CA TYR A 92 3.04 2.71 8.84
C TYR A 92 1.55 2.42 8.71
N GLN A 93 0.93 2.07 9.83
CA GLN A 93 -0.52 1.97 10.00
C GLN A 93 -0.94 3.00 11.05
N HIS A 94 -2.24 3.31 11.15
CA HIS A 94 -2.84 4.21 12.15
C HIS A 94 -2.44 3.95 13.63
N ALA A 95 -1.69 2.88 13.92
CA ALA A 95 -0.88 2.68 15.11
C ALA A 95 0.61 2.59 14.70
N HIS A 96 1.46 3.48 15.21
CA HIS A 96 2.91 3.50 14.94
C HIS A 96 3.54 2.13 15.24
N GLN A 97 3.88 1.36 14.21
CA GLN A 97 4.64 0.13 14.36
C GLN A 97 5.65 0.02 13.22
N THR A 98 6.90 0.37 13.51
CA THR A 98 8.01 0.16 12.59
C THR A 98 8.25 -1.34 12.47
N VAL A 99 7.99 -1.89 11.30
CA VAL A 99 8.27 -3.28 10.97
C VAL A 99 9.40 -3.27 9.96
N GLY A 100 10.47 -4.02 10.26
CA GLY A 100 11.77 -3.88 9.61
C GLY A 100 12.09 -4.99 8.62
N GLN A 101 11.22 -5.99 8.46
CA GLN A 101 11.44 -7.12 7.54
C GLN A 101 10.34 -7.20 6.48
N PRO A 102 10.68 -7.57 5.23
CA PRO A 102 9.70 -7.74 4.15
C PRO A 102 8.55 -8.71 4.49
N GLU A 103 8.83 -9.77 5.27
CA GLU A 103 7.86 -10.76 5.72
C GLU A 103 6.79 -10.17 6.65
N ASP A 104 7.11 -9.05 7.30
CA ASP A 104 6.16 -8.34 8.16
C ASP A 104 5.07 -7.66 7.34
N LEU A 105 5.36 -7.19 6.12
CA LEU A 105 4.35 -6.65 5.21
C LEU A 105 3.32 -7.72 4.86
N ILE A 106 3.77 -8.93 4.54
CA ILE A 106 2.87 -10.03 4.20
C ILE A 106 1.97 -10.35 5.39
N ARG A 107 2.53 -10.40 6.61
CA ARG A 107 1.74 -10.60 7.84
C ARG A 107 0.71 -9.50 8.06
N LEU A 108 1.09 -8.25 7.82
CA LEU A 108 0.20 -7.10 7.95
C LEU A 108 -0.92 -7.07 6.91
N ILE A 109 -0.74 -7.68 5.74
CA ILE A 109 -1.81 -7.79 4.75
C ILE A 109 -2.74 -8.96 5.13
N ILE A 110 -2.17 -10.09 5.57
CA ILE A 110 -2.93 -11.33 5.77
C ILE A 110 -3.76 -11.35 7.07
N GLN A 111 -3.38 -10.56 8.09
CA GLN A 111 -4.07 -10.47 9.39
C GLN A 111 -5.51 -9.94 9.30
#